data_AF-A0A7V3PWN4-F1
#
_entry.id   AF-A0A7V3PWN4-F1
#
_cell.length_a   1.000
_cell.length_b   1.000
_cell.length_c   1.000
_cell.angle_alpha   90.00
_cell.angle_beta   90.00
_cell.angle_gamma   90.00
#
_symmetry.space_group_name_H-M   'P 1'
#
loop_
_entity.id
_entity.type
_entity.pdbx_description
1 polymer ?
#
loop_
_entity_poly.entity_id
_entity_poly.type
_entity_poly.pdbx_seq_one_letter_code
_entity_poly.pdbx_strand_id
1 'polypeptide(L)'
;MPEQKIILQEKDIPETWYNVAADLPFRLPPPIHPATKQPLKKEDLSAIFPSDLINQEMSLRRWIDIPRQVWDIYRLWRPTPLRRARDLEKALKTKARIYFKDESSSPTGSHKTNTAVAQAYFNQKAGIRRIA
;
A
#
# COMPACT_ATOMS: atom_id res chain seq x y z
N MET A 1 31.78 -8.24 9.56
CA MET A 1 30.75 -7.94 10.59
C MET A 1 29.43 -8.56 10.16
N PRO A 2 28.56 -9.03 11.07
CA PRO A 2 27.29 -9.62 10.64
C PRO A 2 26.42 -8.57 9.94
N GLU A 3 25.78 -8.96 8.85
CA GLU A 3 24.97 -8.07 8.01
C GLU A 3 23.84 -7.43 8.84
N GLN A 4 23.68 -6.11 8.68
CA GLN A 4 22.67 -5.31 9.41
C GLN A 4 21.42 -5.02 8.57
N LYS A 5 21.51 -5.20 7.24
CA LYS A 5 20.44 -4.91 6.28
C LYS A 5 20.23 -6.14 5.42
N ILE A 6 18.97 -6.43 5.12
CA ILE A 6 18.55 -7.44 4.15
C ILE A 6 17.96 -6.66 2.99
N ILE A 7 18.57 -6.78 1.82
CA ILE A 7 18.19 -6.09 0.60
C ILE A 7 17.59 -7.12 -0.36
N LEU A 8 16.40 -6.81 -0.86
CA LEU A 8 15.73 -7.58 -1.91
C LEU A 8 16.11 -7.00 -3.28
N GLN A 9 16.15 -7.81 -4.35
CA GLN A 9 16.42 -7.27 -5.69
C GLN A 9 15.15 -6.65 -6.28
N GLU A 10 15.30 -5.69 -7.20
CA GLU A 10 14.15 -5.07 -7.89
C GLU A 10 13.26 -6.08 -8.60
N LYS A 11 13.86 -7.15 -9.15
CA LYS A 11 13.12 -8.23 -9.83
C LYS A 11 12.18 -9.00 -8.91
N ASP A 12 12.38 -8.90 -7.59
CA ASP A 12 11.58 -9.60 -6.59
C ASP A 12 10.51 -8.67 -5.97
N ILE A 13 10.34 -7.43 -6.49
CA ILE A 13 9.23 -6.57 -6.07
C ILE A 13 7.92 -7.28 -6.43
N PRO A 14 6.97 -7.45 -5.48
CA PRO A 14 5.69 -8.08 -5.77
C PRO A 14 4.94 -7.41 -6.91
N GLU A 15 4.27 -8.21 -7.74
CA GLU A 15 3.47 -7.73 -8.87
C GLU A 15 1.98 -7.55 -8.51
N THR A 16 1.59 -7.88 -7.28
CA THR A 16 0.22 -7.80 -6.78
C THR A 16 0.15 -7.13 -5.41
N TRP A 17 -0.87 -6.32 -5.17
CA TRP A 17 -1.28 -5.94 -3.83
C TRP A 17 -2.13 -7.03 -3.17
N TYR A 18 -2.00 -7.16 -1.86
CA TYR A 18 -2.81 -8.07 -1.04
C TYR A 18 -3.98 -7.32 -0.42
N ASN A 19 -5.19 -7.88 -0.55
CA ASN A 19 -6.39 -7.37 0.10
C ASN A 19 -6.78 -8.26 1.26
N VAL A 20 -6.59 -7.75 2.48
CA VAL A 20 -6.91 -8.48 3.71
C VAL A 20 -8.40 -8.79 3.86
N ALA A 21 -9.30 -8.01 3.23
CA ALA A 21 -10.74 -8.23 3.33
C ALA A 21 -11.19 -9.60 2.79
N ALA A 22 -10.38 -10.24 1.94
CA ALA A 22 -10.64 -11.58 1.43
C ALA A 22 -10.48 -12.68 2.50
N ASP A 23 -9.73 -12.42 3.57
CA ASP A 23 -9.31 -13.42 4.56
C ASP A 23 -9.74 -13.05 6.00
N LEU A 24 -10.53 -11.99 6.17
CA LEU A 24 -11.08 -11.63 7.48
C LEU A 24 -12.08 -12.70 7.96
N PRO A 25 -12.10 -13.01 9.27
CA PRO A 25 -13.04 -14.00 9.83
C PRO A 25 -14.48 -13.49 9.90
N PHE A 26 -14.72 -12.24 9.49
CA PHE A 26 -16.02 -11.60 9.41
C PHE A 26 -16.08 -10.73 8.16
N ARG A 27 -17.29 -10.42 7.70
CA ARG A 27 -17.49 -9.46 6.62
C ARG A 27 -17.41 -8.04 7.17
N LEU A 28 -16.53 -7.20 6.61
CA LEU A 28 -16.48 -5.78 6.96
C LEU A 28 -17.85 -5.13 6.69
N PRO A 29 -18.40 -4.37 7.66
CA PRO A 29 -19.59 -3.59 7.40
C PRO A 29 -19.33 -2.61 6.26
N PRO A 30 -20.31 -2.38 5.35
CA PRO A 30 -20.15 -1.36 4.34
C PRO A 30 -20.06 0.03 4.99
N PRO A 31 -19.32 0.97 4.40
CA PRO A 31 -19.36 2.35 4.84
C PRO A 31 -20.78 2.92 4.74
N ILE A 32 -21.13 3.85 5.62
CA ILE A 32 -22.48 4.41 5.71
C ILE A 32 -22.52 5.80 5.09
N HIS A 33 -23.52 6.04 4.24
CA HIS A 33 -23.77 7.35 3.66
C HIS A 33 -24.17 8.36 4.77
N PRO A 34 -23.47 9.50 4.90
CA PRO A 34 -23.65 10.40 6.04
C PRO A 34 -25.05 11.03 6.12
N ALA A 35 -25.67 11.33 4.98
CA ALA A 35 -27.03 11.89 4.90
C ALA A 35 -28.14 10.82 5.09
N THR A 36 -28.17 9.76 4.27
CA THR A 36 -29.26 8.76 4.29
C THR A 36 -29.15 7.76 5.44
N LYS A 37 -27.98 7.64 6.07
CA LYS A 37 -27.65 6.63 7.09
C LYS A 37 -27.80 5.18 6.58
N GLN A 38 -27.81 4.98 5.27
CA GLN A 38 -27.83 3.67 4.62
C GLN A 38 -26.42 3.28 4.13
N PRO A 39 -26.15 1.99 3.88
CA PRO A 39 -24.91 1.57 3.22
C PRO A 39 -24.64 2.33 1.91
N LEU A 40 -23.37 2.75 1.71
CA LEU A 40 -22.94 3.40 0.48
C LEU A 40 -23.10 2.46 -0.72
N LYS A 41 -23.57 3.03 -1.83
CA LYS A 41 -23.51 2.42 -3.16
C LYS A 41 -22.29 2.91 -3.91
N LYS A 42 -21.98 2.22 -5.01
CA LYS A 42 -20.85 2.58 -5.89
C LYS A 42 -21.00 4.01 -6.43
N GLU A 43 -22.23 4.37 -6.78
CA GLU A 43 -22.58 5.65 -7.38
C GLU A 43 -22.34 6.81 -6.41
N ASP A 44 -22.49 6.58 -5.10
CA ASP A 44 -22.27 7.58 -4.06
C ASP A 44 -20.79 8.01 -3.95
N LEU A 45 -19.86 7.14 -4.38
CA LEU A 45 -18.42 7.41 -4.38
C LEU A 45 -17.91 8.09 -5.67
N SER A 46 -18.74 8.12 -6.72
CA SER A 46 -18.35 8.62 -8.05
C SER A 46 -17.97 10.10 -8.08
N ALA A 47 -18.44 10.88 -7.11
CA ALA A 47 -18.08 12.28 -6.95
C ALA A 47 -16.64 12.48 -6.44
N ILE A 48 -16.03 11.46 -5.82
CA ILE A 48 -14.75 11.56 -5.11
C ILE A 48 -13.67 10.72 -5.80
N PHE A 49 -14.05 9.58 -6.37
CA PHE A 49 -13.09 8.62 -6.94
C PHE A 49 -13.46 8.17 -8.36
N PRO A 50 -12.47 7.92 -9.22
CA PRO A 50 -12.69 7.24 -10.49
C PRO A 50 -13.10 5.76 -10.29
N SER A 51 -13.79 5.20 -11.29
CA SER A 51 -14.35 3.83 -11.24
C SER A 51 -13.33 2.76 -10.84
N ASP A 52 -12.08 2.85 -11.30
CA ASP A 52 -11.02 1.89 -10.95
C ASP A 52 -10.66 1.89 -9.45
N LEU A 53 -10.66 3.06 -8.80
CA LEU A 53 -10.42 3.17 -7.36
C LEU A 53 -11.63 2.69 -6.56
N ILE A 54 -12.84 3.03 -7.02
CA ILE A 54 -14.07 2.53 -6.38
C ILE A 54 -14.14 1.00 -6.46
N ASN A 55 -13.79 0.41 -7.60
CA ASN A 55 -13.75 -1.04 -7.76
C ASN A 55 -12.75 -1.71 -6.82
N GLN A 56 -11.61 -1.06 -6.53
CA GLN A 56 -10.64 -1.55 -5.54
C GLN A 56 -11.20 -1.51 -4.13
N GLU A 57 -11.81 -0.39 -3.73
CA GLU A 57 -12.42 -0.21 -2.40
C GLU A 57 -13.51 -1.26 -2.12
N MET A 58 -14.29 -1.62 -3.14
CA MET A 58 -15.37 -2.61 -3.02
C MET A 58 -14.94 -4.05 -3.30
N SER A 59 -13.66 -4.29 -3.60
CA SER A 59 -13.16 -5.61 -4.00
C SER A 59 -13.03 -6.58 -2.82
N LEU A 60 -13.38 -7.85 -3.05
CA LEU A 60 -13.06 -8.98 -2.17
C LEU A 60 -12.02 -9.93 -2.80
N ARG A 61 -11.40 -9.53 -3.91
CA ARG A 61 -10.30 -10.32 -4.50
C ARG A 61 -9.08 -10.26 -3.59
N ARG A 62 -8.53 -11.41 -3.22
CA ARG A 62 -7.31 -11.55 -2.40
C ARG A 62 -6.09 -10.85 -3.01
N TRP A 63 -5.92 -10.99 -4.32
CA TRP A 63 -4.81 -10.42 -5.08
C TRP A 63 -5.34 -9.44 -6.13
N ILE A 64 -4.76 -8.25 -6.14
CA ILE A 64 -5.04 -7.19 -7.10
C ILE A 64 -3.74 -6.88 -7.84
N ASP A 65 -3.74 -7.04 -9.15
CA ASP A 65 -2.55 -6.82 -9.97
C ASP A 65 -2.11 -5.35 -9.92
N ILE A 66 -0.81 -5.13 -9.76
CA ILE A 66 -0.21 -3.80 -9.79
C ILE A 66 -0.06 -3.42 -11.26
N PRO A 67 -0.67 -2.31 -11.73
CA PRO A 67 -0.48 -1.86 -13.10
C PRO A 67 1.00 -1.70 -13.42
N ARG A 68 1.44 -2.15 -14.60
CA ARG A 68 2.85 -2.18 -14.96
C ARG A 68 3.54 -0.81 -14.78
N GLN A 69 2.86 0.27 -15.17
CA GLN A 69 3.37 1.64 -15.01
C GLN A 69 3.57 2.03 -13.54
N VAL A 70 2.71 1.58 -12.62
CA VAL A 70 2.87 1.80 -11.17
C VAL A 70 4.04 0.98 -10.63
N TRP A 71 4.15 -0.28 -11.06
CA TRP A 71 5.25 -1.17 -10.66
C TRP A 71 6.61 -0.64 -11.12
N ASP A 72 6.71 -0.15 -12.36
CA ASP A 72 7.93 0.46 -12.89
C ASP A 72 8.32 1.73 -12.11
N ILE A 73 7.36 2.54 -11.66
CA ILE A 73 7.63 3.71 -10.80
C ILE A 73 8.10 3.26 -9.40
N TYR A 74 7.52 2.21 -8.81
CA TYR A 74 7.95 1.73 -7.50
C TYR A 74 9.44 1.37 -7.46
N ARG A 75 10.02 0.86 -8.56
CA ARG A 75 11.45 0.54 -8.65
C ARG A 75 12.38 1.70 -8.36
N LEU A 76 11.91 2.94 -8.48
CA LEU A 76 12.71 4.13 -8.15
C LEU A 76 13.12 4.18 -6.67
N TRP A 77 12.36 3.55 -5.76
CA TRP A 77 12.71 3.51 -4.32
C TRP A 77 12.42 2.18 -3.62
N ARG A 78 11.77 1.23 -4.30
CA ARG A 78 11.46 -0.11 -3.78
C ARG A 78 12.36 -1.14 -4.48
N PRO A 79 12.69 -2.25 -3.80
CA PRO A 79 12.28 -2.61 -2.44
C PRO A 79 13.08 -1.85 -1.37
N THR A 80 12.39 -1.49 -0.29
CA THR A 80 12.99 -0.85 0.88
C THR A 80 13.75 -1.88 1.73
N PRO A 81 14.87 -1.54 2.40
CA PRO A 81 15.64 -2.52 3.15
C PRO A 81 14.89 -2.99 4.41
N LEU A 82 15.07 -4.27 4.78
CA LEU A 82 14.71 -4.77 6.10
C LEU A 82 15.95 -4.70 6.99
N ARG A 83 15.88 -3.99 8.11
CA ARG A 83 17.04 -3.76 8.98
C ARG A 83 16.90 -4.52 10.28
N ARG A 84 18.01 -5.03 10.79
CA ARG A 84 18.08 -5.65 12.12
C ARG A 84 18.70 -4.68 13.13
N ALA A 85 17.96 -4.34 14.18
CA ALA A 85 18.35 -3.36 15.18
C ALA A 85 19.23 -3.97 16.28
N ARG A 86 20.43 -4.46 15.94
CA ARG A 86 21.32 -5.19 16.86
C ARG A 86 21.73 -4.39 18.11
N ASP A 87 21.97 -3.10 17.98
CA ASP A 87 22.37 -2.28 19.12
C ASP A 87 21.18 -1.99 20.05
N LEU A 88 19.96 -1.92 19.50
CA LEU A 88 18.74 -1.90 20.28
C LEU A 88 18.53 -3.25 21.00
N GLU A 89 18.76 -4.39 20.32
CA GLU A 89 18.71 -5.72 20.95
C GLU A 89 19.66 -5.79 22.16
N LYS A 90 20.90 -5.30 22.02
CA LYS A 90 21.90 -5.24 23.10
C LYS A 90 21.46 -4.32 24.24
N ALA A 91 21.02 -3.11 23.92
CA ALA A 91 20.59 -2.12 24.91
C ALA A 91 19.41 -2.65 25.76
N LEU A 92 18.49 -3.37 25.13
CA LEU A 92 17.34 -3.99 25.80
C LEU A 92 17.68 -5.32 26.49
N LYS A 93 18.89 -5.86 26.29
CA LYS A 93 19.31 -7.19 26.79
C LYS A 93 18.31 -8.31 26.43
N THR A 94 17.68 -8.20 25.25
CA THR A 94 16.66 -9.17 24.81
C THR A 94 17.26 -10.30 23.99
N LYS A 95 16.67 -11.49 24.10
CA LYS A 95 16.93 -12.61 23.17
C LYS A 95 16.13 -12.49 21.87
N ALA A 96 15.12 -11.60 21.84
CA ALA A 96 14.34 -11.35 20.64
C ALA A 96 15.20 -10.72 19.54
N ARG A 97 14.85 -11.00 18.29
CA ARG A 97 15.43 -10.33 17.14
C ARG A 97 14.51 -9.20 16.72
N ILE A 98 15.03 -7.99 16.60
CA ILE A 98 14.24 -6.80 16.26
C ILE A 98 14.54 -6.42 14.82
N TYR A 99 13.51 -6.47 13.98
CA TYR A 99 13.56 -6.05 12.59
C TYR A 99 12.60 -4.90 12.34
N PHE A 100 12.98 -3.99 11.46
CA PHE A 100 12.10 -2.92 10.99
C PHE A 100 12.22 -2.76 9.48
N LYS A 101 11.06 -2.55 8.84
CA LYS A 101 10.97 -2.27 7.41
C LYS A 101 11.19 -0.78 7.20
N ASP A 102 12.32 -0.44 6.59
CA ASP A 102 12.78 0.95 6.48
C ASP A 102 12.14 1.68 5.28
N GLU A 103 10.90 2.14 5.46
CA GLU A 103 10.18 2.91 4.42
C GLU A 103 10.61 4.40 4.33
N SER A 104 11.69 4.78 5.02
CA SER A 104 12.21 6.16 4.98
C SER A 104 12.96 6.48 3.68
N SER A 105 13.32 5.46 2.89
CA SER A 105 14.10 5.63 1.67
C SER A 105 13.30 6.13 0.45
N SER A 106 11.99 6.36 0.61
CA SER A 106 11.19 6.93 -0.48
C SER A 106 11.52 8.41 -0.71
N PRO A 107 11.20 8.98 -1.89
CA PRO A 107 11.44 10.41 -2.17
C PRO A 107 10.78 11.37 -1.18
N THR A 108 9.73 10.92 -0.47
CA THR A 108 9.00 11.72 0.53
C THR A 108 9.37 11.35 1.97
N GLY A 109 10.37 10.49 2.17
CA GLY A 109 10.78 10.04 3.50
C GLY A 109 9.77 9.16 4.22
N SER A 110 8.77 8.62 3.52
CA SER A 110 7.71 7.80 4.12
C SER A 110 7.02 6.84 3.15
N HIS A 111 6.23 5.91 3.66
CA HIS A 111 5.43 4.96 2.86
C HIS A 111 4.31 5.60 2.03
N LYS A 112 4.03 6.92 2.17
CA LYS A 112 2.89 7.58 1.53
C LYS A 112 2.94 7.54 -0.01
N THR A 113 4.14 7.55 -0.60
CA THR A 113 4.31 7.40 -2.06
C THR A 113 3.77 6.07 -2.59
N ASN A 114 3.70 5.03 -1.75
CA ASN A 114 3.20 3.73 -2.15
C ASN A 114 1.72 3.82 -2.62
N THR A 115 0.86 4.57 -1.92
CA THR A 115 -0.53 4.79 -2.37
C THR A 115 -0.65 5.97 -3.32
N ALA A 116 0.09 7.06 -3.11
CA ALA A 116 -0.04 8.27 -3.91
C ALA A 116 0.22 8.03 -5.40
N VAL A 117 1.22 7.20 -5.75
CA VAL A 117 1.50 6.86 -7.16
C VAL A 117 0.36 6.07 -7.79
N ALA A 118 -0.20 5.08 -7.09
CA ALA A 118 -1.33 4.30 -7.61
C ALA A 118 -2.58 5.19 -7.78
N GLN A 119 -2.89 6.04 -6.80
CA GLN A 119 -4.01 6.97 -6.89
C GLN A 119 -3.83 7.98 -8.03
N ALA A 120 -2.63 8.55 -8.18
CA ALA A 120 -2.32 9.45 -9.29
C ALA A 120 -2.46 8.76 -10.65
N TYR A 121 -1.98 7.51 -10.76
CA TYR A 121 -2.11 6.70 -11.97
C TYR A 121 -3.58 6.47 -12.36
N PHE A 122 -4.43 6.02 -11.44
CA PHE A 122 -5.84 5.75 -11.76
C PHE A 122 -6.63 7.02 -12.06
N ASN A 123 -6.32 8.15 -11.40
CA ASN A 123 -6.89 9.44 -11.74
C ASN A 123 -6.47 9.89 -13.15
N GLN A 124 -5.17 9.79 -13.48
CA GLN A 124 -4.67 10.11 -14.82
C GLN A 124 -5.34 9.23 -15.89
N LYS A 125 -5.45 7.92 -15.66
CA LYS A 125 -6.12 6.97 -16.57
C LYS A 125 -7.59 7.33 -16.78
N ALA A 126 -8.27 7.87 -15.77
CA ALA A 126 -9.64 8.36 -15.85
C ALA A 126 -9.78 9.76 -16.48
N GLY A 127 -8.69 10.36 -16.97
CA GLY A 127 -8.70 11.68 -17.59
C GLY A 127 -8.67 12.85 -16.60
N ILE A 128 -8.48 12.60 -15.31
CA ILE A 128 -8.40 13.64 -14.27
C ILE A 128 -7.03 14.30 -14.33
N ARG A 129 -7.03 15.63 -14.54
CA ARG A 129 -5.81 16.42 -14.73
C ARG A 129 -5.31 17.13 -13.48
N ARG A 130 -6.13 17.16 -12.42
CA ARG A 130 -5.81 17.80 -11.14
C ARG A 130 -6.37 16.97 -10.01
N ILE A 131 -5.52 16.68 -9.03
CA ILE A 131 -5.87 16.10 -7.73
C ILE A 131 -5.60 17.23 -6.73
N ALA A 132 -6.61 17.61 -5.95
CA ALA A 132 -6.54 18.74 -5.02
C ALA A 132 -7.02 18.31 -3.64
#